data_AF-A0AAN7LWC1-F1
#
_entry.id   AF-A0AAN7LWC1-F1
#
_cell.length_a   1.000
_cell.length_b   1.000
_cell.length_c   1.000
_cell.angle_alpha   90.00
_cell.angle_beta   90.00
_cell.angle_gamma   90.00
#
_symmetry.space_group_name_H-M   'P 1'
#
loop_
_entity.id
_entity.type
_entity.pdbx_description
1 polymer ?
#
loop_
_entity_poly.entity_id
_entity_poly.type
_entity_poly.pdbx_seq_one_letter_code
_entity_poly.pdbx_strand_id
1 'polypeptide(L)'
;MGKLNKQYQSHIRGFNAYDRHKKFIDDYWQFLCGNKHCDDSDTLGSYEVNFSYFEAGESKQALVKLVACQRCADKLNYRKRKEKEQLEKQMKHVRKRKREQSDSDDRDNEDKRTK
;
A
#
# COMPACT_ATOMS: atom_id res chain seq x y z
N MET A 1 15.70 -29.97 -16.76
CA MET A 1 14.72 -31.01 -16.39
C MET A 1 13.34 -30.38 -16.29
N GLY A 2 12.60 -30.34 -17.40
CA GLY A 2 11.26 -29.72 -17.46
C GLY A 2 10.18 -30.78 -17.51
N LYS A 3 9.69 -31.21 -16.35
CA LYS A 3 8.48 -32.04 -16.23
C LYS A 3 7.64 -31.55 -15.06
N LEU A 4 7.00 -30.41 -15.22
CA LEU A 4 5.76 -30.08 -14.51
C LEU A 4 4.78 -29.53 -15.54
N ASN A 5 3.48 -29.76 -15.33
CA ASN A 5 2.36 -29.20 -16.10
C ASN A 5 1.84 -29.96 -17.33
N LYS A 6 1.73 -31.30 -17.26
CA LYS A 6 0.74 -32.04 -18.08
C LYS A 6 -0.49 -32.51 -17.30
N GLN A 7 -0.40 -32.68 -15.98
CA GLN A 7 -1.55 -33.14 -15.16
C GLN A 7 -2.56 -32.03 -14.83
N TYR A 8 -2.16 -30.76 -14.85
CA TYR A 8 -3.07 -29.65 -14.50
C TYR A 8 -4.17 -29.42 -15.55
N GLN A 9 -3.93 -29.82 -16.81
CA GLN A 9 -4.88 -29.59 -17.91
C GLN A 9 -6.06 -30.57 -17.94
N SER A 10 -5.97 -31.77 -17.35
CA SER A 10 -7.06 -32.76 -17.44
C SER A 10 -8.16 -32.52 -16.41
N HIS A 11 -7.83 -32.02 -15.22
CA HIS A 11 -8.78 -31.85 -14.11
C HIS A 11 -9.59 -30.54 -14.16
N ILE A 12 -9.23 -29.61 -15.06
CA ILE A 12 -9.89 -28.30 -15.20
C ILE A 12 -11.00 -28.31 -16.27
N ARG A 13 -11.04 -29.34 -17.13
CA ARG A 13 -11.95 -29.41 -18.29
C ARG A 13 -13.44 -29.45 -17.94
N GLY A 14 -13.79 -29.78 -16.70
CA GLY A 14 -15.18 -29.80 -16.21
C GLY A 14 -15.67 -28.55 -15.48
N PHE A 15 -14.79 -27.57 -15.23
CA PHE A 15 -15.18 -26.34 -14.52
C PHE A 15 -15.57 -25.23 -15.51
N ASN A 16 -16.66 -24.52 -15.19
CA ASN A 16 -17.00 -23.28 -15.88
C ASN A 16 -15.91 -22.20 -15.62
N ALA A 17 -15.96 -21.09 -16.35
CA ALA A 17 -14.96 -20.02 -16.24
C ALA A 17 -14.86 -19.44 -14.81
N TYR A 18 -16.00 -19.32 -14.14
CA TYR A 18 -16.09 -18.81 -12.76
C TYR A 18 -15.46 -19.76 -11.74
N ASP A 19 -15.82 -21.04 -11.76
CA ASP A 19 -15.33 -22.05 -10.83
C ASP A 19 -13.82 -22.25 -10.96
N ARG A 20 -13.30 -22.17 -12.20
CA ARG A 20 -11.87 -22.22 -12.47
C ARG A 20 -11.15 -21.03 -11.84
N HIS A 21 -11.68 -19.82 -12.02
CA HIS A 21 -11.09 -18.62 -11.46
C HIS A 21 -11.13 -18.63 -9.94
N LYS A 22 -12.26 -19.03 -9.36
CA LYS A 22 -12.44 -19.16 -7.91
C LYS A 22 -11.42 -20.14 -7.32
N LYS A 23 -11.30 -21.35 -7.88
CA LYS A 23 -10.28 -22.32 -7.46
C LYS A 23 -8.86 -21.77 -7.56
N PHE A 24 -8.54 -21.05 -8.63
CA PHE A 24 -7.22 -20.46 -8.78
C PHE A 24 -6.93 -19.41 -7.69
N ILE A 25 -7.92 -18.59 -7.34
CA ILE A 25 -7.78 -17.62 -6.25
C ILE A 25 -7.55 -18.32 -4.92
N ASP A 26 -8.41 -19.29 -4.60
CA ASP A 26 -8.44 -19.97 -3.30
C ASP A 26 -7.22 -20.90 -3.12
N ASP A 27 -6.82 -21.64 -4.16
CA ASP A 27 -5.78 -22.67 -4.04
C ASP A 27 -4.36 -22.15 -4.30
N TYR A 28 -4.21 -21.04 -5.02
CA TYR A 28 -2.90 -20.63 -5.55
C TYR A 28 -2.57 -19.15 -5.35
N TRP A 29 -3.47 -18.25 -5.75
CA TRP A 29 -3.17 -16.82 -5.78
C TRP A 29 -2.87 -16.22 -4.40
N GLN A 30 -3.53 -16.71 -3.36
CA GLN A 30 -3.30 -16.22 -1.99
C GLN A 30 -1.90 -16.55 -1.44
N PHE A 31 -1.18 -17.48 -2.05
CA PHE A 31 0.15 -17.92 -1.64
C PHE A 31 1.29 -17.34 -2.48
N LEU A 32 0.98 -16.41 -3.39
CA LEU A 32 1.96 -15.75 -4.24
C LEU A 32 1.93 -14.23 -4.10
N CYS A 33 3.11 -13.62 -4.19
CA CYS A 33 3.21 -12.18 -4.30
C CYS A 33 2.67 -11.71 -5.66
N GLY A 34 1.74 -10.74 -5.65
CA GLY A 34 1.15 -10.17 -6.86
C GLY A 34 2.09 -9.30 -7.70
N ASN A 35 3.36 -9.19 -7.33
CA ASN A 35 4.37 -8.53 -8.15
C ASN A 35 4.96 -9.53 -9.15
N LYS A 36 4.77 -9.26 -10.46
CA LYS A 36 5.21 -10.12 -11.57
C LYS A 36 6.72 -10.45 -11.59
N HIS A 37 7.54 -9.67 -10.91
CA HIS A 37 8.99 -9.87 -10.81
C HIS A 37 9.42 -10.26 -9.39
N CYS A 38 8.56 -10.96 -8.66
CA CYS A 38 8.82 -11.40 -7.30
C CYS A 38 8.24 -12.80 -7.08
N ASP A 39 9.11 -13.75 -6.77
CA ASP A 39 8.75 -15.14 -6.52
C ASP A 39 8.66 -15.47 -5.02
N ASP A 40 8.56 -14.44 -4.17
CA ASP A 40 8.41 -14.62 -2.73
C ASP A 40 7.01 -15.16 -2.41
N SER A 41 6.97 -16.28 -1.69
CA SER A 41 5.75 -16.86 -1.10
C SER A 41 5.64 -16.62 0.41
N ASP A 42 6.69 -16.06 1.03
CA ASP A 42 6.78 -15.93 2.48
C ASP A 42 6.15 -14.61 2.97
N THR A 43 5.43 -14.69 4.09
CA THR A 43 4.85 -13.54 4.82
C THR A 43 4.07 -12.59 3.89
N LEU A 44 3.00 -13.10 3.29
CA LEU A 44 2.11 -12.36 2.41
C LEU A 44 1.03 -11.61 3.20
N GLY A 45 0.77 -10.36 2.79
CA GLY A 45 -0.31 -9.54 3.31
C GLY A 45 -1.28 -9.14 2.20
N SER A 46 -2.53 -8.85 2.56
CA SER A 46 -3.51 -8.28 1.63
C SER A 46 -3.59 -6.77 1.76
N TYR A 47 -3.51 -6.06 0.63
CA TYR A 47 -3.50 -4.61 0.54
C TYR A 47 -4.60 -4.14 -0.41
N GLU A 48 -5.33 -3.11 -0.01
CA GLU A 48 -6.29 -2.45 -0.88
C GLU A 48 -5.61 -1.34 -1.68
N VAL A 49 -5.71 -1.42 -3.00
CA VAL A 49 -5.09 -0.45 -3.91
C VAL A 49 -6.13 0.11 -4.86
N ASN A 50 -6.01 1.41 -5.14
CA ASN A 50 -6.82 2.04 -6.16
C ASN A 50 -6.25 1.69 -7.53
N PHE A 51 -6.99 0.89 -8.30
CA PHE A 51 -6.63 0.46 -9.64
C PHE A 51 -7.36 1.30 -10.68
N SER A 52 -6.61 2.11 -11.42
CA SER A 52 -7.13 2.89 -12.55
C SER A 52 -7.00 2.10 -13.83
N TYR A 53 -8.06 2.04 -14.65
CA TYR A 53 -8.08 1.35 -15.93
C TYR A 53 -8.90 2.15 -16.95
N PHE A 54 -8.77 1.81 -18.24
CA PHE A 54 -9.48 2.47 -19.32
C PHE A 54 -10.39 1.49 -20.03
N GLU A 55 -11.66 1.83 -20.17
CA GLU A 55 -12.67 0.97 -20.80
C GLU A 55 -13.71 1.84 -21.51
N ALA A 56 -14.07 1.46 -22.74
CA ALA A 56 -15.10 2.15 -23.53
C ALA A 56 -14.87 3.67 -23.72
N GLY A 57 -13.61 4.11 -23.80
CA GLY A 57 -13.28 5.52 -23.98
C GLY A 57 -13.17 6.33 -22.68
N GLU A 58 -13.38 5.70 -21.52
CA GLU A 58 -13.38 6.36 -20.22
C GLU A 58 -12.34 5.79 -19.26
N SER A 59 -11.75 6.67 -18.46
CA SER A 59 -10.89 6.29 -17.33
C SER A 59 -11.74 5.95 -16.11
N LYS A 60 -11.66 4.70 -15.66
CA LYS A 60 -12.38 4.17 -14.51
C LYS A 60 -11.40 3.84 -13.38
N GLN A 61 -11.93 3.74 -12.16
CA GLN A 61 -11.18 3.35 -10.97
C GLN A 61 -11.93 2.29 -10.18
N ALA A 62 -11.19 1.35 -9.58
CA ALA A 62 -11.73 0.34 -8.70
C ALA A 62 -10.78 0.08 -7.54
N LEU A 63 -11.33 -0.07 -6.33
CA LEU A 63 -10.54 -0.54 -5.20
C LEU A 63 -10.41 -2.06 -5.30
N VAL A 64 -9.18 -2.56 -5.39
CA VAL A 64 -8.89 -3.99 -5.54
C VAL A 64 -8.01 -4.49 -4.40
N LYS A 65 -8.18 -5.76 -4.04
CA LYS A 65 -7.37 -6.44 -3.02
C LYS A 65 -6.19 -7.15 -3.68
N LEU A 66 -4.97 -6.72 -3.36
CA LEU A 66 -3.72 -7.27 -3.85
C LEU A 66 -3.00 -8.04 -2.73
N VAL A 67 -2.51 -9.23 -3.02
CA VAL A 67 -1.63 -9.97 -2.10
C VAL A 67 -0.18 -9.63 -2.43
N ALA A 68 0.64 -9.26 -1.44
CA ALA A 68 2.04 -8.92 -1.64
C ALA A 68 2.92 -9.31 -0.45
N CYS A 69 4.18 -9.68 -0.71
CA CYS A 69 5.18 -9.87 0.35
C CYS A 69 5.54 -8.54 1.00
N GLN A 70 6.13 -8.59 2.20
CA GLN A 70 6.53 -7.40 2.96
C GLN A 70 7.41 -6.43 2.13
N ARG A 71 8.40 -6.97 1.40
CA ARG A 71 9.30 -6.16 0.55
C ARG A 71 8.55 -5.40 -0.55
N CYS A 72 7.58 -6.05 -1.19
CA CYS A 72 6.78 -5.43 -2.24
C CYS A 72 5.75 -4.45 -1.68
N ALA A 73 5.17 -4.75 -0.52
CA ALA A 73 4.26 -3.84 0.19
C ALA A 73 4.94 -2.54 0.62
N ASP A 74 6.20 -2.62 1.04
CA ASP A 74 7.01 -1.44 1.37
C ASP A 74 7.24 -0.53 0.16
N LYS A 75 7.47 -1.12 -1.02
CA LYS A 75 7.61 -0.38 -2.29
C LYS A 75 6.28 0.24 -2.71
N LEU A 76 5.19 -0.53 -2.63
CA LEU A 76 3.85 -0.09 -2.97
C LEU A 76 3.43 1.16 -2.17
N ASN A 77 3.75 1.19 -0.87
CA ASN A 77 3.39 2.29 0.02
C ASN A 77 4.49 3.33 0.23
N TYR A 78 5.60 3.25 -0.52
CA TYR A 78 6.78 4.09 -0.33
C TYR A 78 6.43 5.58 -0.38
N ARG A 79 5.70 6.01 -1.42
CA ARG A 79 5.36 7.42 -1.63
C ARG A 79 4.50 7.97 -0.49
N LYS A 80 3.42 7.26 -0.13
CA LYS A 80 2.54 7.61 1.00
C LYS A 80 3.31 7.72 2.31
N ARG A 81 4.23 6.78 2.58
CA ARG A 81 5.07 6.80 3.78
C ARG A 81 6.00 8.02 3.80
N LYS A 82 6.60 8.37 2.65
CA LYS A 82 7.48 9.54 2.54
C LYS A 82 6.75 10.87 2.68
N GLU A 83 5.56 10.99 2.08
CA GLU A 83 4.70 12.16 2.25
C GLU A 83 4.32 12.35 3.72
N LYS A 84 3.91 11.27 4.42
CA LYS A 84 3.60 11.31 5.86
C LYS A 84 4.81 11.74 6.71
N GLU A 85 5.99 11.19 6.43
CA GLU A 85 7.23 11.55 7.13
C GLU A 85 7.56 13.05 6.98
N GLN A 86 7.36 13.60 5.78
CA GLN A 86 7.57 15.03 5.51
C GLN A 86 6.57 15.91 6.26
N LEU A 87 5.28 15.55 6.24
CA LEU A 87 4.24 16.27 6.98
C LEU A 87 4.52 16.27 8.48
N GLU A 88 4.92 15.14 9.05
CA GLU A 88 5.28 15.05 10.47
C GLU A 88 6.48 15.94 10.83
N LYS A 89 7.50 16.03 9.96
CA LYS A 89 8.62 16.95 10.15
C LYS A 89 8.17 18.42 10.12
N GLN A 90 7.34 18.79 9.15
CA GLN A 90 6.78 20.15 9.06
C GLN A 90 5.97 20.49 10.31
N MET A 91 5.10 19.57 10.77
CA MET A 91 4.31 19.76 11.99
C MET A 91 5.19 19.94 13.23
N LYS A 92 6.29 19.18 13.35
CA LYS A 92 7.26 19.35 14.44
C LYS A 92 7.91 20.74 14.41
N HIS A 93 8.28 21.23 13.22
CA HIS A 93 8.83 22.59 13.07
C HIS A 93 7.82 23.68 13.44
N VAL A 94 6.56 23.54 13.00
CA VAL A 94 5.49 24.49 13.37
C VAL A 94 5.26 24.50 14.88
N ARG A 95 5.21 23.33 15.53
CA ARG A 95 5.07 23.22 16.99
C ARG A 95 6.24 23.88 17.74
N LYS A 96 7.47 23.70 17.27
CA LYS A 96 8.66 24.33 17.86
C LYS A 96 8.58 25.85 17.78
N ARG A 97 8.28 26.40 16.58
CA ARG A 97 8.12 27.85 16.39
C ARG A 97 7.04 28.46 17.28
N LYS A 98 5.89 27.78 17.42
CA LYS A 98 4.80 28.25 18.28
C LYS A 98 5.21 28.32 19.76
N ARG A 99 6.02 27.36 20.23
CA ARG A 99 6.55 27.37 21.60
C ARG A 99 7.56 28.48 21.83
N GLU A 100 8.42 28.74 20.84
CA GLU A 100 9.39 29.85 20.91
C GLU A 100 8.67 31.21 20.91
N GLN A 101 7.59 31.36 20.14
CA GLN A 101 6.78 32.57 20.12
C GLN A 101 6.03 32.81 21.43
N SER A 102 5.47 31.77 22.06
CA SER A 102 4.83 31.94 23.37
C SER A 102 5.83 32.34 24.46
N ASP A 103 7.04 31.76 24.45
CA ASP A 103 8.10 32.11 25.40
C ASP A 103 8.58 33.56 25.23
N SER A 104 8.57 34.11 24.00
CA SER A 104 8.92 35.52 23.77
C SER A 104 7.79 36.46 24.20
N ASP A 105 6.54 36.11 23.90
CA ASP A 105 5.38 36.93 24.25
C ASP A 105 5.22 37.05 25.78
N ASP A 106 5.51 35.99 26.54
CA ASP A 106 5.49 36.00 28.01
C ASP A 106 6.58 36.93 28.59
N ARG A 107 7.80 36.92 28.03
CA ARG A 107 8.90 37.82 28.47
C ARG A 107 8.61 39.28 28.18
N ASP A 108 8.09 39.60 27.00
CA ASP A 108 7.72 40.96 26.62
C ASP A 108 6.57 41.52 27.47
N ASN A 109 5.69 40.65 27.98
CA ASN A 109 4.61 41.05 28.88
C ASN A 109 5.12 41.30 30.31
N GLU A 110 6.09 40.52 30.77
CA GLU A 110 6.71 40.70 32.10
C GLU A 110 7.50 42.03 32.19
N ASP A 111 8.21 42.41 31.13
CA ASP A 111 8.95 43.69 31.05
C ASP A 111 8.01 44.91 31.01
N LYS A 112 6.79 44.76 30.44
CA LYS A 112 5.78 45.83 30.44
C LYS A 112 5.04 45.97 31.78
N ARG A 113 5.02 44.94 32.62
CA ARG A 113 4.30 44.94 33.91
C ARG A 113 5.15 45.47 35.07
N THR A 114 6.47 45.50 34.91
CA THR A 114 7.44 45.93 35.94
C THR A 114 7.82 47.42 35.83
N LYS A 115 7.15 48.18 34.97
CA LYS A 115 7.36 49.62 34.75
C LYS A 115 6.09 50.41 35.06
#